data_AF-A0A2K6AXW4-F1
#
_entry.id   AF-A0A2K6AXW4-F1
#
_cell.length_a   1.000
_cell.length_b   1.000
_cell.length_c   1.000
_cell.angle_alpha   90.00
_cell.angle_beta   90.00
_cell.angle_gamma   90.00
#
_symmetry.space_group_name_H-M   'P 1'
#
loop_
_entity.id
_entity.type
_entity.pdbx_description
1 polymer ?
#
loop_
_entity_poly.entity_id
_entity_poly.type
_entity_poly.pdbx_seq_one_letter_code
_entity_poly.pdbx_strand_id
1 'polypeptide(L)'
;MAGNLIWAGVLKEKPLWFDMYNVFPPLREHIFQRPRLQYGKAKASIQDIWYHEDRIRVKFYLAYGSGQRAFDLFNPNFKSTCQRFVEKYTELQKFGETDEEKLFVKTGKALLAEGVILRQVGEVLSCVNVSLISKVLHLPSLSYFWVVKKLSIMV
;
A
#
# COMPACT_ATOMS: atom_id res chain seq x y z
N MET A 1 -21.95 -13.29 -27.95
CA MET A 1 -21.85 -12.91 -29.38
C MET A 1 -21.65 -14.12 -30.30
N ALA A 2 -20.72 -15.05 -30.02
CA ALA A 2 -20.56 -16.27 -30.82
C ALA A 2 -21.78 -17.23 -30.79
N GLY A 3 -22.48 -17.32 -29.65
CA GLY A 3 -23.70 -18.14 -29.53
C GLY A 3 -24.79 -17.75 -30.54
N ASN A 4 -25.00 -16.44 -30.76
CA ASN A 4 -25.97 -15.95 -31.73
C ASN A 4 -25.59 -16.33 -33.17
N LEU A 5 -24.30 -16.36 -33.49
CA LEU A 5 -23.79 -16.74 -34.82
C LEU A 5 -23.91 -18.25 -35.08
N ILE A 6 -23.73 -19.07 -34.05
CA ILE A 6 -23.96 -20.52 -34.12
C ILE A 6 -25.45 -20.80 -34.31
N TRP A 7 -26.32 -20.11 -33.54
CA TRP A 7 -27.76 -20.28 -33.65
C TRP A 7 -28.32 -19.83 -35.01
N ALA A 8 -27.79 -18.73 -35.57
CA ALA A 8 -28.15 -18.24 -36.90
C ALA A 8 -27.56 -19.09 -38.06
N GLY A 9 -26.78 -20.14 -37.78
CA GLY A 9 -26.18 -21.00 -38.80
C GLY A 9 -25.04 -20.36 -39.60
N VAL A 10 -24.56 -19.18 -39.20
CA VAL A 10 -23.42 -18.48 -39.83
C VAL A 10 -22.12 -19.20 -39.51
N LEU A 11 -21.96 -19.64 -38.26
CA LEU A 11 -20.89 -20.53 -37.85
C LEU A 11 -21.35 -21.98 -37.99
N LYS A 12 -20.83 -22.69 -38.99
CA LYS A 12 -21.18 -24.08 -39.29
C LYS A 12 -20.64 -25.06 -38.24
N GLU A 13 -19.46 -24.78 -37.71
CA GLU A 13 -18.82 -25.60 -36.69
C GLU A 13 -18.75 -24.84 -35.37
N LYS A 14 -19.10 -25.56 -34.31
CA LYS A 14 -19.00 -25.06 -32.96
C LYS A 14 -17.53 -25.07 -32.52
N PRO A 15 -16.99 -23.93 -32.05
CA PRO A 15 -15.60 -23.89 -31.62
C PRO A 15 -15.40 -24.68 -30.34
N LEU A 16 -14.23 -25.32 -30.21
CA LEU A 16 -13.89 -26.22 -29.10
C LEU A 16 -14.08 -25.59 -27.71
N TRP A 17 -13.74 -24.31 -27.57
CA TRP A 17 -13.83 -23.58 -26.30
C TRP A 17 -15.26 -23.23 -25.88
N PHE A 18 -16.25 -23.32 -26.77
CA PHE A 18 -17.62 -22.87 -26.49
C PHE A 18 -18.30 -23.68 -25.38
N ASP A 19 -18.08 -24.99 -25.37
CA ASP A 19 -18.61 -25.85 -24.31
C ASP A 19 -17.98 -25.55 -22.97
N MET A 20 -16.65 -25.38 -22.94
CA MET A 20 -15.93 -24.99 -21.73
C MET A 20 -16.43 -23.64 -21.20
N TYR A 21 -16.69 -22.67 -22.08
CA TYR A 21 -17.23 -21.35 -21.72
C TYR A 21 -18.64 -21.42 -21.12
N ASN A 22 -19.50 -22.32 -21.62
CA ASN A 22 -20.87 -22.49 -21.10
C ASN A 22 -20.90 -23.21 -19.75
N VAL A 23 -19.99 -24.17 -19.54
CA VAL A 23 -19.86 -24.89 -18.27
C VAL A 23 -19.25 -23.99 -17.19
N PHE A 24 -18.24 -23.19 -17.56
CA PHE A 24 -17.52 -22.30 -16.65
C PHE A 24 -17.52 -20.86 -17.16
N PRO A 25 -18.68 -20.16 -17.10
CA PRO A 25 -18.73 -18.76 -17.51
C PRO A 25 -17.89 -17.89 -16.57
N PRO A 26 -17.17 -16.88 -17.09
CA PRO A 26 -16.41 -15.96 -16.25
C PRO A 26 -17.34 -15.07 -15.42
N LEU A 27 -16.86 -14.60 -14.26
CA LEU A 27 -17.62 -13.69 -13.37
C LEU A 27 -18.09 -12.40 -14.07
N ARG A 28 -17.31 -11.92 -15.04
CA ARG A 28 -17.62 -10.75 -15.85
C ARG A 28 -17.48 -11.09 -17.32
N GLU A 29 -18.48 -10.70 -18.10
CA GLU A 29 -18.42 -10.82 -19.55
C GLU A 29 -17.35 -9.89 -20.16
N HIS A 30 -16.70 -10.36 -21.21
CA HIS A 30 -15.67 -9.62 -21.95
C HIS A 30 -16.32 -8.62 -22.91
N ILE A 31 -17.06 -7.65 -22.36
CA ILE A 31 -17.66 -6.58 -23.14
C ILE A 31 -16.61 -5.48 -23.34
N PHE A 32 -16.47 -5.00 -24.58
CA PHE A 32 -15.62 -3.84 -24.84
C PHE A 32 -16.16 -2.61 -24.11
N GLN A 33 -15.37 -2.05 -23.20
CA GLN A 33 -15.70 -0.82 -22.48
C GLN A 33 -14.64 0.24 -22.80
N ARG A 34 -15.06 1.36 -23.39
CA ARG A 34 -14.16 2.51 -23.62
C ARG A 34 -13.84 3.16 -22.26
N PRO A 35 -12.56 3.24 -21.85
CA PRO A 35 -12.19 3.96 -20.63
C PRO A 35 -12.52 5.45 -20.78
N ARG A 36 -13.30 6.01 -19.85
CA ARG A 36 -13.66 7.44 -19.84
C ARG A 36 -12.92 8.14 -18.71
N LEU A 37 -12.46 9.34 -18.98
CA LEU A 37 -11.89 10.20 -17.94
C LEU A 37 -13.00 10.64 -16.97
N GLN A 38 -12.65 10.69 -15.69
CA GLN A 38 -13.53 11.19 -14.65
C GLN A 38 -13.37 12.71 -14.59
N TYR A 39 -14.45 13.45 -14.87
CA TYR A 39 -14.47 14.92 -14.81
C TYR A 39 -15.27 15.40 -13.58
N GLY A 40 -15.00 16.65 -13.16
CA GLY A 40 -15.72 17.28 -12.06
C GLY A 40 -15.38 16.66 -10.71
N LYS A 41 -16.40 16.22 -9.96
CA LYS A 41 -16.26 15.66 -8.60
C LYS A 41 -16.20 14.13 -8.57
N ALA A 42 -16.13 13.47 -9.72
CA ALA A 42 -16.00 12.02 -9.79
C ALA A 42 -14.63 11.59 -9.25
N LYS A 43 -14.66 10.73 -8.23
CA LYS A 43 -13.46 10.12 -7.63
C LYS A 43 -13.56 8.60 -7.74
N ALA A 44 -12.41 7.94 -7.76
CA ALA A 44 -12.35 6.50 -7.63
C ALA A 44 -12.99 6.05 -6.31
N SER A 45 -13.66 4.90 -6.31
CA SER A 45 -14.29 4.30 -5.13
C SER A 45 -13.29 3.58 -4.21
N ILE A 46 -12.00 3.60 -4.55
CA ILE A 46 -10.95 2.89 -3.82
C ILE A 46 -10.55 3.72 -2.61
N GLN A 47 -10.50 3.07 -1.44
CA GLN A 47 -10.08 3.68 -0.18
C GLN A 47 -8.63 3.34 0.12
N ASP A 48 -7.96 4.21 0.87
CA ASP A 48 -6.61 3.97 1.37
C ASP A 48 -6.62 2.87 2.45
N ILE A 49 -5.59 2.03 2.46
CA ILE A 49 -5.45 0.91 3.40
C ILE A 49 -4.57 1.36 4.56
N TRP A 50 -5.14 1.44 5.76
CA TRP A 50 -4.44 1.84 6.99
C TRP A 50 -4.62 0.81 8.09
N TYR A 51 -3.54 0.50 8.79
CA TYR A 51 -3.58 -0.38 9.96
C TYR A 51 -3.21 0.35 11.24
N HIS A 52 -3.58 -0.22 12.39
CA HIS A 52 -3.28 0.38 13.68
C HIS A 52 -1.77 0.40 13.97
N GLU A 53 -1.03 -0.58 13.46
CA GLU A 53 0.42 -0.64 13.64
C GLU A 53 1.15 0.47 12.87
N ASP A 54 0.53 1.02 11.82
CA ASP A 54 1.16 2.08 11.01
C ASP A 54 1.42 3.34 11.83
N ARG A 55 0.60 3.62 12.85
CA ARG A 55 0.85 4.72 13.81
C ARG A 55 2.16 4.51 14.55
N ILE A 56 2.47 3.27 14.93
CA ILE A 56 3.69 2.89 15.63
C ILE A 56 4.88 2.91 14.67
N ARG A 57 4.70 2.39 13.44
CA ARG A 57 5.74 2.40 12.40
C ARG A 57 6.17 3.82 12.05
N VAL A 58 5.22 4.76 11.90
CA VAL A 58 5.54 6.18 11.65
C VAL A 58 6.40 6.74 12.78
N LYS A 59 5.99 6.56 14.04
CA LYS A 59 6.79 7.02 15.20
C LYS A 59 8.20 6.39 15.22
N PHE A 60 8.30 5.10 14.92
CA PHE A 60 9.58 4.40 14.86
C PHE A 60 10.50 4.98 13.78
N TYR A 61 10.00 5.15 12.55
CA TYR A 61 10.81 5.69 11.45
C TYR A 61 11.18 7.15 11.65
N LEU A 62 10.34 7.94 12.31
CA LEU A 62 10.68 9.32 12.68
C LEU A 62 11.81 9.40 13.71
N ALA A 63 11.84 8.48 14.69
CA ALA A 63 12.84 8.48 15.75
C ALA A 63 14.17 7.81 15.36
N TYR A 64 14.12 6.68 14.66
CA TYR A 64 15.28 5.84 14.37
C TYR A 64 15.66 5.79 12.89
N GLY A 65 14.79 6.25 11.99
CA GLY A 65 15.01 6.17 10.56
C GLY A 65 14.97 4.74 10.01
N SER A 66 15.53 4.55 8.82
CA SER A 66 15.73 3.20 8.27
C SER A 66 16.86 2.50 9.03
N GLY A 67 16.56 1.34 9.60
CA GLY A 67 17.53 0.53 10.34
C GLY A 67 18.70 0.05 9.49
N GLN A 68 19.75 -0.44 10.15
CA GLN A 68 20.96 -0.99 9.49
C GLN A 68 20.69 -2.30 8.75
N ARG A 69 19.68 -3.07 9.20
CA ARG A 69 19.31 -4.34 8.58
C ARG A 69 18.46 -4.08 7.35
N ALA A 70 18.98 -4.45 6.18
CA ALA A 70 18.22 -4.44 4.94
C ALA A 70 16.99 -5.33 5.01
N PHE A 71 15.95 -4.96 4.26
CA PHE A 71 14.74 -5.78 4.13
C PHE A 71 15.01 -6.94 3.17
N ASP A 72 14.71 -8.15 3.61
CA ASP A 72 14.61 -9.30 2.73
C ASP A 72 13.13 -9.50 2.35
N LEU A 73 12.77 -9.07 1.14
CA LEU A 73 11.40 -9.17 0.63
C LEU A 73 11.08 -10.53 0.00
N PHE A 74 12.08 -11.40 -0.19
CA PHE A 74 11.87 -12.73 -0.76
C PHE A 74 11.31 -13.72 0.25
N ASN A 75 11.65 -13.53 1.52
CA ASN A 75 11.14 -14.37 2.59
C ASN A 75 9.81 -13.82 3.14
N PRO A 76 8.69 -14.56 3.01
CA PRO A 76 7.39 -14.09 3.51
C PRO A 76 7.35 -13.94 5.04
N ASN A 77 8.22 -14.64 5.76
CA ASN A 77 8.28 -14.64 7.22
C ASN A 77 9.38 -13.70 7.76
N PHE A 78 9.91 -12.79 6.94
CA PHE A 78 10.95 -11.88 7.36
C PHE A 78 10.42 -10.85 8.38
N LYS A 79 10.94 -10.94 9.61
CA LYS A 79 10.67 -9.94 10.65
C LYS A 79 11.73 -8.84 10.61
N SER A 80 11.33 -7.67 10.14
CA SER A 80 12.15 -6.46 10.22
C SER A 80 12.33 -6.00 11.67
N THR A 81 13.32 -5.13 11.91
CA THR A 81 13.51 -4.50 13.23
C THR A 81 12.27 -3.72 13.67
N CYS A 82 11.65 -3.00 12.75
CA CYS A 82 10.39 -2.28 12.97
C CYS A 82 9.25 -3.25 13.31
N GLN A 83 9.17 -4.41 12.64
CA GLN A 83 8.14 -5.39 12.93
C GLN A 83 8.31 -6.01 14.32
N ARG A 84 9.54 -6.34 14.73
CA ARG A 84 9.85 -6.77 16.11
C ARG A 84 9.47 -5.70 17.14
N PHE A 85 9.70 -4.43 16.82
CA PHE A 85 9.28 -3.31 17.67
C PHE A 85 7.77 -3.27 17.87
N VAL A 86 7.00 -3.39 16.78
CA VAL A 86 5.53 -3.42 16.82
C VAL A 86 5.01 -4.61 17.63
N GLU A 87 5.59 -5.80 17.45
CA GLU A 87 5.21 -7.00 18.21
C GLU A 87 5.40 -6.78 19.72
N LYS A 88 6.58 -6.29 20.12
CA LYS A 88 6.90 -5.98 21.53
C LYS A 88 6.02 -4.88 22.10
N TYR A 89 5.72 -3.85 21.31
CA TYR A 89 4.79 -2.79 21.70
C TYR A 89 3.38 -3.34 21.97
N THR A 90 2.92 -4.22 21.10
CA THR A 90 1.59 -4.85 21.23
C THR A 90 1.55 -5.80 22.43
N GLU A 91 2.63 -6.53 22.70
CA GLU A 91 2.76 -7.34 23.92
C GLU A 91 2.61 -6.47 25.17
N LEU A 92 3.38 -5.37 25.29
CA LEU A 92 3.30 -4.46 26.44
C LEU A 92 1.94 -3.76 26.57
N GLN A 93 1.31 -3.42 25.44
CA GLN A 93 -0.03 -2.84 25.43
C GLN A 93 -1.07 -3.81 26.00
N LYS A 94 -0.96 -5.12 25.70
CA LYS A 94 -1.84 -6.15 26.29
C LYS A 94 -1.69 -6.29 27.80
N PHE A 95 -0.50 -6.00 28.34
CA PHE A 95 -0.24 -6.04 29.79
C PHE A 95 -0.79 -4.81 30.55
N GLY A 96 -1.43 -3.85 29.86
CA GLY A 96 -2.21 -2.79 30.50
C GLY A 96 -1.47 -1.48 30.74
N GLU A 97 -0.35 -1.24 30.06
CA GLU A 97 0.28 0.09 30.09
C GLU A 97 -0.49 1.07 29.18
N THR A 98 -0.95 2.20 29.74
CA THR A 98 -1.82 3.14 29.02
C THR A 98 -1.06 4.27 28.30
N ASP A 99 0.14 4.61 28.77
CA ASP A 99 0.87 5.79 28.29
C ASP A 99 1.75 5.46 27.07
N GLU A 100 1.37 5.96 25.88
CA GLU A 100 2.05 5.68 24.61
C GLU A 100 3.56 6.02 24.62
N GLU A 101 3.95 7.12 25.27
CA GLU A 101 5.34 7.56 25.35
C GLU A 101 6.18 6.65 26.24
N LYS A 102 5.64 6.25 27.40
CA LYS A 102 6.31 5.33 28.32
C LYS A 102 6.45 3.95 27.70
N LEU A 103 5.41 3.49 27.01
CA LEU A 103 5.42 2.26 26.22
C LEU A 103 6.55 2.28 25.19
N PHE A 104 6.64 3.35 24.38
CA PHE A 104 7.65 3.49 23.34
C PHE A 104 9.09 3.41 23.89
N VAL A 105 9.36 4.10 25.01
CA VAL A 105 10.67 4.07 25.67
C VAL A 105 10.97 2.68 26.24
N LYS A 106 10.00 2.02 26.88
CA LYS A 106 10.17 0.67 27.41
C LYS A 106 10.42 -0.36 26.32
N THR A 107 9.69 -0.28 25.20
CA THR A 107 9.94 -1.14 24.04
C THR A 107 11.33 -0.94 23.46
N GLY A 108 11.80 0.31 23.38
CA GLY A 108 13.16 0.60 22.94
C GLY A 108 14.21 -0.06 23.84
N LYS A 109 14.03 0.04 25.17
CA LYS A 109 14.91 -0.62 26.15
C LYS A 109 14.87 -2.15 26.04
N ALA A 110 13.70 -2.74 25.83
CA ALA A 110 13.54 -4.18 25.66
C ALA A 110 14.28 -4.68 24.41
N LEU A 111 14.19 -3.97 23.29
CA LEU A 111 14.90 -4.35 22.06
C LEU A 111 16.42 -4.19 22.17
N LEU A 112 16.90 -3.19 22.92
CA LEU A 112 18.32 -3.06 23.23
C LEU A 112 18.81 -4.24 24.06
N ALA A 113 18.00 -4.74 25.02
CA ALA A 113 18.32 -5.96 25.78
C ALA A 113 18.34 -7.22 24.88
N GLU A 114 17.53 -7.26 23.83
CA GLU A 114 17.57 -8.32 22.79
C GLU A 114 18.74 -8.16 21.79
N GLY A 115 19.60 -7.15 21.95
CA GLY A 115 20.78 -6.92 21.13
C GLY A 115 20.52 -6.25 19.78
N VAL A 116 19.35 -5.63 19.58
CA VAL A 116 19.04 -4.89 18.35
C VAL A 116 19.68 -3.50 18.40
N ILE A 117 20.45 -3.15 17.37
CA ILE A 117 21.08 -1.83 17.26
C ILE A 117 20.04 -0.79 16.84
N LEU A 118 19.70 0.13 17.73
CA LEU A 118 18.83 1.27 17.46
C LEU A 118 19.67 2.55 17.45
N ARG A 119 19.90 3.12 16.27
CA ARG A 119 20.55 4.42 16.13
C ARG A 119 19.47 5.50 16.07
N GLN A 120 19.44 6.39 17.05
CA GLN A 120 18.56 7.55 16.98
C GLN A 120 19.08 8.51 15.91
N VAL A 121 18.18 9.02 15.08
CA VAL A 121 18.49 10.14 14.21
C VAL A 121 18.41 11.38 15.11
N GLY A 122 19.56 11.94 15.46
CA GLY A 122 19.64 13.14 16.30
C GLY A 122 18.79 14.28 15.73
N GLU A 123 18.06 14.95 16.62
CA GLU A 123 17.11 16.05 16.40
C GLU A 123 17.20 16.77 15.05
N VAL A 124 16.18 16.57 14.20
CA VAL A 124 15.76 17.56 13.21
C VAL A 124 14.24 17.81 13.26
N LEU A 125 13.48 17.13 14.13
CA LEU A 125 12.01 17.18 14.06
C LEU A 125 11.34 17.71 15.34
N SER A 126 11.79 18.87 15.83
CA SER A 126 10.92 19.75 16.62
C SER A 126 9.93 20.54 15.75
N CYS A 127 10.00 20.41 14.41
CA CYS A 127 9.22 21.21 13.47
C CYS A 127 8.22 20.43 12.58
N VAL A 128 8.08 19.11 12.71
CA VAL A 128 6.98 18.40 12.02
C VAL A 128 5.74 18.42 12.89
N ASN A 129 5.09 19.58 12.84
CA ASN A 129 3.70 19.74 13.19
C ASN A 129 2.90 18.56 12.61
N VAL A 130 2.14 17.85 13.44
CA VAL A 130 1.28 16.70 13.05
C VAL A 130 0.30 17.08 11.93
N SER A 131 0.09 18.38 11.67
CA SER A 131 -0.66 18.94 10.54
C SER A 131 0.00 18.81 9.15
N LEU A 132 1.29 18.44 9.06
CA LEU A 132 1.94 18.19 7.76
C LEU A 132 1.65 16.79 7.21
N ILE A 133 1.40 15.80 8.08
CA ILE A 133 1.04 14.44 7.64
C ILE A 133 -0.36 14.43 7.02
N SER A 134 -1.29 15.25 7.53
CA SER A 134 -2.61 15.44 6.89
C SER A 134 -2.55 16.24 5.58
N LYS A 135 -1.50 17.05 5.35
CA LYS A 135 -1.29 17.76 4.07
C LYS A 135 -0.62 16.87 3.02
N VAL A 136 0.23 15.92 3.40
CA VAL A 136 0.84 14.96 2.46
C VAL A 136 -0.21 14.00 1.89
N LEU A 137 -1.25 13.67 2.65
CA LEU A 137 -2.42 12.90 2.18
C LEU A 137 -3.44 13.71 1.36
N HIS A 138 -3.14 14.99 1.07
CA HIS A 138 -3.98 15.87 0.25
C HIS A 138 -3.16 16.62 -0.80
N LEU A 139 -2.25 15.92 -1.49
CA LEU A 139 -1.65 16.44 -2.72
C LEU A 139 -2.42 15.92 -3.94
N PRO A 140 -3.06 16.80 -4.74
CA PRO A 140 -3.58 16.40 -6.04
C PRO A 140 -2.40 16.03 -6.93
N SER A 141 -2.53 14.89 -7.61
CA SER A 141 -1.62 14.34 -8.59
C SER A 141 -1.22 15.36 -9.67
N LEU A 142 -0.13 16.09 -9.46
CA LEU A 142 0.50 16.94 -10.47
C LEU A 142 1.99 16.63 -10.56
N SER A 143 2.32 15.42 -10.98
CA SER A 143 3.70 15.09 -11.37
C SER A 143 3.83 14.51 -12.79
N TYR A 144 2.74 14.32 -13.52
CA TYR A 144 2.80 13.78 -14.89
C TYR A 144 2.79 14.85 -16.00
N PHE A 145 2.58 16.13 -15.68
CA PHE A 145 2.44 17.18 -16.70
C PHE A 145 3.77 17.80 -17.18
N TRP A 146 4.87 17.60 -16.45
CA TRP A 146 6.18 18.18 -16.82
C TRP A 146 7.04 17.30 -17.73
N VAL A 147 6.81 15.97 -17.74
CA VAL A 147 7.62 15.05 -18.56
C VAL A 147 7.22 15.11 -20.03
N VAL A 148 5.93 15.30 -20.35
CA VAL A 148 5.46 15.30 -21.75
C VAL A 148 5.75 16.61 -22.47
N LYS A 149 5.85 17.74 -21.75
CA LYS A 149 6.07 19.05 -22.38
C LYS A 149 7.52 19.30 -22.85
N LYS A 150 8.47 18.46 -22.43
CA LYS A 150 9.88 18.57 -22.84
C LYS A 150 10.21 17.80 -24.12
N LEU A 151 9.31 16.93 -24.59
CA LEU A 151 9.46 16.15 -25.83
C LEU A 151 8.80 16.79 -27.06
N SER A 152 8.08 17.91 -26.91
CA SER A 152 7.37 18.57 -28.03
C SER A 152 8.03 19.86 -28.55
N ILE A 153 9.27 20.16 -28.14
CA ILE A 153 10.05 21.34 -28.58
C ILE A 153 11.22 20.93 -29.52
N MET A 154 11.31 19.66 -29.92
CA MET A 154 12.26 19.20 -30.93
C MET A 154 11.55 18.41 -32.05
N VAL A 155 10.65 19.06 -32.79
CA VAL A 155 10.38 18.83 -34.23
C VAL A 155 9.88 20.15 -34.82
#